data_AF-A0A9P7AEE7-F1
#
_entry.id   AF-A0A9P7AEE7-F1
#
_cell.length_a   1.000
_cell.length_b   1.000
_cell.length_c   1.000
_cell.angle_alpha   90.00
_cell.angle_beta   90.00
_cell.angle_gamma   90.00
#
_symmetry.space_group_name_H-M   'P 1'
#
loop_
_entity.id
_entity.type
_entity.pdbx_description
1 polymer ?
#
loop_
_entity_poly.entity_id
_entity_poly.type
_entity_poly.pdbx_seq_one_letter_code
_entity_poly.pdbx_strand_id
1 'polypeptide(L)'
;MPSFPPSDEPTLDGDCLSLKNIELVDIFSRKRVSLQPHPSHQYPNETLIHHGYLGCSPLFPTVAISIRTLAAYRQAHRTCPRFSIQAQCKALCHLHNIPYRPYLNAQFSDAYDIYLEILHRVDVLINQALNRSSPNWRLLNCCPCCFYKLEDKENLALDWLVTMDGNNSLKRWTSSTADGTARKDSRRFRSDYWLDCSTVDRFKDEVRGQTHPTADIDNWQDVEQTDTAPSFTCVDRWRNAGPEQRKRMFSVFDESGIFIAACRHRFILLACDMVKSGELAKYPLAIVDRLLTVYGKNGGCAYDIGCAFAKTLGNSTLGPRASALNFRMMVGAFHGHAHNRRCQIDWHPMYIEGTGHTEGEGCEHIFSSSNELARSTRHATTFHRHQSIEQHFAFWDEDKYAALSKFLLISTQ
;
A
#
# COMPACT_ATOMS: atom_id res chain seq x y z
N MET A 1 14.93 -28.41 -3.75
CA MET A 1 15.90 -27.59 -3.02
C MET A 1 17.04 -27.25 -3.97
N PRO A 2 17.30 -25.98 -4.29
CA PRO A 2 18.59 -25.56 -4.81
C PRO A 2 19.51 -25.30 -3.62
N SER A 3 20.60 -26.07 -3.53
CA SER A 3 21.71 -25.83 -2.60
C SER A 3 22.41 -24.53 -2.99
N PHE A 4 22.36 -23.52 -2.12
CA PHE A 4 23.28 -22.38 -2.22
C PHE A 4 24.70 -22.87 -1.91
N PRO A 5 25.73 -22.43 -2.66
CA PRO A 5 27.11 -22.74 -2.31
C PRO A 5 27.45 -22.06 -0.97
N PRO A 6 28.29 -22.66 -0.13
CA PRO A 6 28.71 -22.02 1.12
C PRO A 6 29.48 -20.75 0.75
N SER A 7 28.98 -19.60 1.18
CA SER A 7 29.77 -18.38 1.19
C SER A 7 30.89 -18.56 2.21
N ASP A 8 32.14 -18.38 1.80
CA ASP A 8 33.29 -18.21 2.69
C ASP A 8 33.12 -16.90 3.49
N GLU A 9 32.22 -16.89 4.47
CA GLU A 9 32.18 -15.85 5.49
C GLU A 9 33.11 -16.25 6.64
N PRO A 10 33.93 -15.32 7.17
CA PRO A 10 34.85 -15.63 8.25
C PRO A 10 34.07 -16.03 9.50
N THR A 11 34.25 -17.28 9.94
CA THR A 11 33.79 -17.75 11.25
C THR A 11 34.44 -16.90 12.34
N LEU A 12 33.63 -16.13 13.07
CA LEU A 12 34.09 -15.35 14.22
C LEU A 12 34.52 -16.30 15.35
N ASP A 13 35.69 -16.05 15.95
CA ASP A 13 36.19 -16.82 17.11
C ASP A 13 35.14 -16.92 18.22
N GLY A 14 35.14 -18.04 18.99
CA GLY A 14 34.17 -18.28 20.06
C GLY A 14 34.09 -17.19 21.13
N ASP A 15 35.19 -16.47 21.38
CA ASP A 15 35.22 -15.31 22.28
C ASP A 15 34.51 -14.07 21.70
N CYS A 16 34.39 -13.98 20.38
CA CYS A 16 33.71 -12.90 19.65
C CYS A 16 32.17 -13.04 19.67
N LEU A 17 31.67 -14.26 19.90
CA LEU A 17 30.23 -14.56 20.01
C LEU A 17 29.67 -14.32 21.41
N SER A 18 30.54 -14.26 22.43
CA SER A 18 30.15 -13.91 23.80
C SER A 18 29.78 -12.43 23.89
N LEU A 19 28.50 -12.14 24.11
CA LEU A 19 28.01 -10.77 24.30
C LEU A 19 28.23 -10.34 25.74
N LYS A 20 29.23 -9.46 25.96
CA LYS A 20 29.55 -8.92 27.29
C LYS A 20 28.93 -7.54 27.46
N ASN A 21 28.30 -7.30 28.61
CA ASN A 21 27.74 -5.99 29.00
C ASN A 21 26.76 -5.39 27.96
N ILE A 22 25.93 -6.23 27.35
CA ILE A 22 24.90 -5.81 26.41
C ILE A 22 23.71 -5.21 27.17
N GLU A 23 23.21 -4.08 26.67
CA GLU A 23 22.00 -3.45 27.19
C GLU A 23 20.76 -4.08 26.55
N LEU A 24 19.95 -4.74 27.38
CA LEU A 24 18.68 -5.31 26.99
C LEU A 24 17.56 -4.35 27.37
N VAL A 25 16.74 -3.99 26.38
CA VAL A 25 15.59 -3.09 26.51
C VAL A 25 14.31 -3.89 26.27
N ASP A 26 13.44 -3.91 27.28
CA ASP A 26 12.09 -4.46 27.22
C ASP A 26 11.11 -3.42 27.78
N ILE A 27 9.83 -3.44 27.39
CA ILE A 27 8.80 -2.50 27.88
C ILE A 27 8.88 -2.25 29.38
N PHE A 28 9.07 -3.30 30.18
CA PHE A 28 9.04 -3.22 31.63
C PHE A 28 10.40 -3.36 32.29
N SER A 29 11.47 -3.65 31.55
CA SER A 29 12.78 -3.83 32.13
C SER A 29 13.91 -3.34 31.23
N ARG A 30 14.92 -2.73 31.87
CA ARG A 30 16.17 -2.36 31.22
C ARG A 30 17.32 -2.82 32.08
N LYS A 31 18.21 -3.63 31.52
CA LYS A 31 19.33 -4.22 32.26
C LYS A 31 20.54 -4.46 31.38
N ARG A 32 21.72 -4.45 32.00
CA ARG A 32 22.97 -4.88 31.37
C ARG A 32 23.26 -6.31 31.77
N VAL A 33 23.57 -7.16 30.79
CA VAL A 33 23.85 -8.57 31.03
C VAL A 33 25.03 -9.04 30.19
N SER A 34 25.56 -10.21 30.52
CA SER A 34 26.44 -10.96 29.62
C SER A 34 25.72 -12.24 29.20
N LEU A 35 25.64 -12.50 27.90
CA LEU A 35 24.96 -13.67 27.35
C LEU A 35 25.99 -14.62 26.74
N GLN A 36 25.86 -15.89 27.07
CA GLN A 36 26.71 -16.95 26.52
C GLN A 36 26.06 -17.49 25.23
N PRO A 37 26.85 -17.68 24.15
CA PRO A 37 26.35 -18.28 22.92
C PRO A 37 26.07 -19.77 23.12
N HIS A 38 25.09 -20.29 22.40
CA HIS A 38 24.91 -21.73 22.25
C HIS A 38 25.99 -22.27 21.29
N PRO A 39 26.47 -23.53 21.43
CA PRO A 39 27.49 -24.08 20.54
C PRO A 39 27.14 -24.05 19.04
N SER A 40 25.86 -24.01 18.70
CA SER A 40 25.38 -23.92 17.31
C SER A 40 25.32 -22.49 16.76
N HIS A 41 25.53 -21.47 17.59
CA HIS A 41 25.43 -20.08 17.15
C HIS A 41 26.68 -19.67 16.38
N GLN A 42 26.48 -19.05 15.22
CA GLN A 42 27.53 -18.53 14.34
C GLN A 42 27.64 -17.00 14.39
N TYR A 43 26.57 -16.32 14.83
CA TYR A 43 26.53 -14.85 14.90
C TYR A 43 25.98 -14.35 16.24
N PRO A 44 26.41 -13.18 16.73
CA PRO A 44 25.94 -12.66 18.02
C PRO A 44 24.42 -12.43 18.08
N ASN A 45 23.80 -12.09 16.94
CA ASN A 45 22.35 -11.91 16.86
C ASN A 45 21.56 -13.21 17.01
N GLU A 46 22.16 -14.39 16.75
CA GLU A 46 21.53 -15.69 17.04
C GLU A 46 21.42 -15.92 18.55
N THR A 47 22.48 -15.56 19.29
CA THR A 47 22.46 -15.56 20.77
C THR A 47 21.39 -14.62 21.31
N LEU A 48 21.22 -13.44 20.72
CA LEU A 48 20.17 -12.50 21.13
C LEU A 48 18.77 -13.03 20.88
N ILE A 49 18.52 -13.56 19.66
CA ILE A 49 17.22 -14.13 19.30
C ILE A 49 16.87 -15.31 20.22
N HIS A 50 17.85 -16.17 20.54
CA HIS A 50 17.67 -17.28 21.47
C HIS A 50 17.18 -16.81 22.85
N HIS A 51 17.62 -15.62 23.29
CA HIS A 51 17.18 -15.00 24.54
C HIS A 51 15.95 -14.08 24.38
N GLY A 52 15.35 -14.00 23.19
CA GLY A 52 14.14 -13.21 22.93
C GLY A 52 14.40 -11.73 22.60
N TYR A 53 15.59 -11.39 22.11
CA TYR A 53 15.99 -10.02 21.76
C TYR A 53 16.52 -9.92 20.33
N LEU A 54 16.43 -8.72 19.74
CA LEU A 54 17.05 -8.38 18.47
C LEU A 54 18.06 -7.26 18.67
N GLY A 55 19.28 -7.45 18.20
CA GLY A 55 20.33 -6.43 18.27
C GLY A 55 20.03 -5.25 17.36
N CYS A 56 20.46 -4.07 17.79
CA CYS A 56 20.34 -2.84 16.99
C CYS A 56 21.50 -2.67 15.98
N SER A 57 22.38 -3.66 15.86
CA SER A 57 23.47 -3.69 14.87
C SER A 57 23.79 -5.15 14.48
N PRO A 58 24.32 -5.39 13.26
CA PRO A 58 24.46 -6.74 12.72
C PRO A 58 25.62 -7.54 13.32
N LEU A 59 26.78 -6.89 13.55
CA LEU A 59 28.02 -7.58 13.92
C LEU A 59 28.38 -7.42 15.40
N PHE A 60 28.22 -6.21 15.95
CA PHE A 60 28.66 -5.89 17.31
C PHE A 60 27.53 -5.18 18.07
N PRO A 61 26.45 -5.91 18.44
CA PRO A 61 25.34 -5.31 19.15
C PRO A 61 25.77 -4.94 20.57
N THR A 62 25.52 -3.68 20.95
CA THR A 62 25.69 -3.18 22.32
C THR A 62 24.35 -2.92 23.01
N VAL A 63 23.28 -2.84 22.22
CA VAL A 63 21.89 -2.69 22.64
C VAL A 63 21.06 -3.71 21.87
N ALA A 64 20.11 -4.33 22.56
CA ALA A 64 19.11 -5.20 21.94
C ALA A 64 17.73 -4.94 22.52
N ILE A 65 16.72 -4.99 21.66
CA ILE A 65 15.32 -4.74 22.00
C ILE A 65 14.57 -6.06 22.02
N SER A 66 13.75 -6.29 23.04
CA SER A 66 13.01 -7.53 23.15
C SER A 66 12.02 -7.70 21.99
N ILE A 67 11.86 -8.92 21.51
CA ILE A 67 10.87 -9.27 20.47
C ILE A 67 9.47 -8.87 20.93
N ARG A 68 9.17 -9.02 22.23
CA ARG A 68 7.89 -8.61 22.83
C ARG A 68 7.65 -7.10 22.72
N THR A 69 8.69 -6.29 22.91
CA THR A 69 8.60 -4.84 22.75
C THR A 69 8.32 -4.44 21.30
N LEU A 70 9.01 -5.07 20.35
CA LEU A 70 8.80 -4.83 18.91
C LEU A 70 7.40 -5.29 18.46
N ALA A 71 6.94 -6.45 18.96
CA ALA A 71 5.61 -6.96 18.71
C ALA A 71 4.52 -6.06 19.30
N ALA A 72 4.69 -5.58 20.53
CA ALA A 72 3.75 -4.65 21.15
C ALA A 72 3.69 -3.32 20.38
N TYR A 73 4.84 -2.78 19.95
CA TYR A 73 4.87 -1.60 19.10
C TYR A 73 4.12 -1.81 17.78
N ARG A 74 4.32 -2.97 17.12
CA ARG A 74 3.59 -3.33 15.89
C ARG A 74 2.07 -3.33 16.12
N GLN A 75 1.59 -3.88 17.24
CA GLN A 75 0.16 -3.88 17.57
C GLN A 75 -0.37 -2.49 17.97
N ALA A 76 0.40 -1.71 18.72
CA ALA A 76 0.05 -0.32 19.03
C ALA A 76 -0.12 0.49 17.74
N HIS A 77 0.80 0.32 16.79
CA HIS A 77 0.77 0.97 15.48
C HIS A 77 -0.40 0.51 14.60
N ARG A 78 -0.88 -0.75 14.72
CA ARG A 78 -2.12 -1.22 14.08
C ARG A 78 -3.31 -0.36 14.51
N THR A 79 -3.46 -0.16 15.81
CA THR A 79 -4.61 0.58 16.39
C THR A 79 -4.48 2.10 16.29
N CYS A 80 -3.24 2.60 16.21
CA CYS A 80 -2.93 4.02 16.16
C CYS A 80 -1.75 4.24 15.19
N PRO A 81 -1.99 4.28 13.86
CA PRO A 81 -0.94 4.44 12.84
C PRO A 81 -0.08 5.70 12.98
N ARG A 82 -0.58 6.72 13.69
CA ARG A 82 0.18 7.94 14.05
C ARG A 82 1.20 7.74 15.18
N PHE A 83 1.18 6.61 15.88
CA PHE A 83 2.09 6.30 16.99
C PHE A 83 3.48 5.92 16.46
N SER A 84 4.35 6.91 16.27
CA SER A 84 5.64 6.75 15.62
C SER A 84 6.70 6.04 16.48
N ILE A 85 7.76 5.54 15.84
CA ILE A 85 8.97 5.03 16.50
C ILE A 85 9.51 6.03 17.53
N GLN A 86 9.51 7.33 17.20
CA GLN A 86 9.96 8.35 18.14
C GLN A 86 9.09 8.41 19.40
N ALA A 87 7.76 8.31 19.25
CA ALA A 87 6.85 8.28 20.37
C ALA A 87 7.09 7.04 21.24
N GLN A 88 7.30 5.87 20.61
CA GLN A 88 7.66 4.63 21.30
C GLN A 88 8.99 4.76 22.06
N CYS A 89 10.05 5.28 21.42
CA CYS A 89 11.34 5.48 22.09
C CYS A 89 11.21 6.44 23.28
N LYS A 90 10.43 7.52 23.17
CA LYS A 90 10.16 8.43 24.30
C LYS A 90 9.38 7.74 25.42
N ALA A 91 8.39 6.92 25.08
CA ALA A 91 7.63 6.14 26.07
C ALA A 91 8.55 5.19 26.84
N LEU A 92 9.40 4.42 26.15
CA LEU A 92 10.42 3.57 26.78
C LEU A 92 11.38 4.39 27.65
N CYS A 93 11.81 5.57 27.19
CA CYS A 93 12.68 6.43 27.97
C CYS A 93 12.04 6.87 29.29
N HIS A 94 10.76 7.26 29.27
CA HIS A 94 10.02 7.61 30.48
C HIS A 94 9.80 6.42 31.41
N LEU A 95 9.44 5.25 30.86
CA LEU A 95 9.28 4.01 31.64
C LEU A 95 10.57 3.60 32.37
N HIS A 96 11.73 3.88 31.77
CA HIS A 96 13.03 3.54 32.34
C HIS A 96 13.75 4.71 33.03
N ASN A 97 13.08 5.86 33.21
CA ASN A 97 13.66 7.07 33.83
C ASN A 97 14.99 7.52 33.20
N ILE A 98 15.06 7.54 31.87
CA ILE A 98 16.24 8.04 31.13
C ILE A 98 15.88 9.15 30.14
N PRO A 99 16.81 10.07 29.84
CA PRO A 99 16.57 11.11 28.85
C PRO A 99 16.55 10.52 27.44
N TYR A 100 15.58 10.96 26.63
CA TYR A 100 15.54 10.63 25.21
C TYR A 100 16.77 11.18 24.49
N ARG A 101 17.36 10.35 23.63
CA ARG A 101 18.45 10.72 22.72
C ARG A 101 18.06 10.36 21.28
N PRO A 102 18.34 11.22 20.28
CA PRO A 102 17.94 10.97 18.88
C PRO A 102 18.39 9.62 18.31
N TYR A 103 19.57 9.12 18.70
CA TYR A 103 20.09 7.83 18.21
C TYR A 103 19.22 6.62 18.61
N LEU A 104 18.40 6.74 19.67
CA LEU A 104 17.49 5.66 20.09
C LEU A 104 16.43 5.37 19.04
N ASN A 105 16.05 6.39 18.25
CA ASN A 105 15.12 6.20 17.13
C ASN A 105 15.75 5.31 16.05
N ALA A 106 17.02 5.57 15.69
CA ALA A 106 17.74 4.76 14.72
C ALA A 106 17.91 3.31 15.21
N GLN A 107 18.36 3.12 16.47
CA GLN A 107 18.50 1.80 17.07
C GLN A 107 17.19 1.00 17.07
N PHE A 108 16.07 1.64 17.41
CA PHE A 108 14.76 0.99 17.37
C PHE A 108 14.32 0.69 15.94
N SER A 109 14.51 1.62 15.00
CA SER A 109 14.20 1.42 13.59
C SER A 109 14.98 0.25 12.99
N ASP A 110 16.28 0.15 13.28
CA ASP A 110 17.15 -0.92 12.78
C ASP A 110 16.69 -2.29 13.31
N ALA A 111 16.40 -2.40 14.61
CA ALA A 111 15.87 -3.63 15.19
C ALA A 111 14.46 -3.98 14.66
N TYR A 112 13.60 -2.97 14.47
CA TYR A 112 12.24 -3.15 13.97
C TYR A 112 12.22 -3.59 12.50
N ASP A 113 13.12 -3.08 11.66
CA ASP A 113 13.29 -3.53 10.28
C ASP A 113 13.63 -5.02 10.20
N ILE A 114 14.56 -5.48 11.04
CA ILE A 114 14.93 -6.90 11.12
C ILE A 114 13.76 -7.74 11.66
N TYR A 115 13.05 -7.24 12.67
CA TYR A 115 11.84 -7.90 13.16
C TYR A 115 10.80 -8.11 12.06
N LEU A 116 10.50 -7.08 11.26
CA LEU A 116 9.56 -7.18 10.14
C LEU A 116 10.08 -8.08 9.01
N GLU A 117 11.39 -8.10 8.76
CA GLU A 117 12.01 -9.05 7.82
C GLU A 117 11.86 -10.50 8.26
N ILE A 118 12.07 -10.79 9.55
CA ILE A 118 11.86 -12.14 10.10
C ILE A 118 10.41 -12.56 9.91
N LEU A 119 9.44 -11.70 10.27
CA LEU A 119 8.02 -12.00 10.07
C LEU A 119 7.70 -12.27 8.60
N HIS A 120 8.18 -11.43 7.70
CA HIS A 120 7.96 -11.61 6.26
C HIS A 120 8.50 -12.95 5.75
N ARG A 121 9.72 -13.35 6.16
CA ARG A 121 10.29 -14.65 5.76
C ARG A 121 9.50 -15.82 6.31
N VAL A 122 9.02 -15.71 7.55
CA VAL A 122 8.13 -16.71 8.16
C VAL A 122 6.83 -16.81 7.36
N ASP A 123 6.21 -15.69 7.00
CA ASP A 123 4.99 -15.68 6.18
C ASP A 123 5.22 -16.31 4.80
N VAL A 124 6.37 -16.06 4.17
CA VAL A 124 6.75 -16.72 2.90
C VAL A 124 6.84 -18.23 3.07
N LEU A 125 7.50 -18.72 4.12
CA LEU A 125 7.61 -20.15 4.40
C LEU A 125 6.26 -20.80 4.71
N ILE A 126 5.41 -20.12 5.48
CA ILE A 126 4.04 -20.58 5.76
C ILE A 126 3.23 -20.65 4.46
N ASN A 127 3.29 -19.60 3.63
CA ASN A 127 2.58 -19.59 2.35
C ASN A 127 3.07 -20.69 1.41
N GLN A 128 4.37 -20.98 1.37
CA GLN A 128 4.90 -22.12 0.60
C GLN A 128 4.35 -23.45 1.14
N ALA A 129 4.39 -23.67 2.46
CA ALA A 129 3.89 -24.89 3.09
C ALA A 129 2.37 -25.09 2.87
N LEU A 130 1.61 -23.99 2.77
CA LEU A 130 0.17 -24.00 2.51
C LEU A 130 -0.19 -23.96 1.02
N ASN A 131 0.77 -24.09 0.10
CA ASN A 131 0.59 -24.00 -1.36
C ASN A 131 -0.05 -22.66 -1.82
N ARG A 132 0.31 -21.56 -1.17
CA ARG A 132 -0.17 -20.18 -1.40
C ARG A 132 0.83 -19.31 -2.14
N SER A 133 1.77 -19.93 -2.87
CA SER A 133 2.88 -19.25 -3.55
C SER A 133 2.69 -19.12 -5.06
N SER A 134 1.52 -19.45 -5.61
CA SER A 134 1.25 -19.28 -7.04
C SER A 134 1.22 -17.79 -7.43
N PRO A 135 1.52 -17.43 -8.69
CA PRO A 135 1.38 -16.06 -9.16
C PRO A 135 -0.02 -15.50 -8.86
N ASN A 136 -0.09 -14.27 -8.37
CA ASN A 136 -1.34 -13.58 -8.01
C ASN A 136 -2.19 -14.29 -6.94
N TRP A 137 -1.61 -15.19 -6.13
CA TRP A 137 -2.38 -15.94 -5.15
C TRP A 137 -3.22 -15.04 -4.25
N ARG A 138 -2.67 -13.94 -3.73
CA ARG A 138 -3.43 -13.01 -2.87
C ARG A 138 -4.60 -12.40 -3.61
N LEU A 139 -4.40 -11.84 -4.81
CA LEU A 139 -5.48 -11.25 -5.60
C LEU A 139 -6.61 -12.26 -5.85
N LEU A 140 -6.27 -13.52 -6.12
CA LEU A 140 -7.25 -14.57 -6.39
C LEU A 140 -7.92 -15.15 -5.13
N ASN A 141 -7.44 -14.85 -3.93
CA ASN A 141 -7.88 -15.53 -2.70
C ASN A 141 -8.09 -14.61 -1.48
N CYS A 142 -7.80 -13.31 -1.57
CA CYS A 142 -7.84 -12.41 -0.41
C CYS A 142 -9.26 -12.16 0.10
N CYS A 143 -10.24 -12.13 -0.81
CA CYS A 143 -11.64 -11.94 -0.48
C CYS A 143 -12.43 -13.21 -0.85
N PRO A 144 -12.80 -14.06 0.12
CA PRO A 144 -13.57 -15.28 -0.14
C PRO A 144 -14.87 -14.99 -0.90
N CYS A 145 -15.55 -13.89 -0.55
CA CYS A 145 -16.83 -13.52 -1.17
C CYS A 145 -16.73 -13.05 -2.62
N CYS A 146 -15.56 -12.57 -3.06
CA CYS A 146 -15.39 -12.11 -4.43
C CYS A 146 -14.87 -13.22 -5.36
N PHE A 147 -13.99 -14.08 -4.86
CA PHE A 147 -13.17 -14.93 -5.74
C PHE A 147 -13.41 -16.44 -5.54
N TYR A 148 -14.25 -16.82 -4.59
CA TYR A 148 -14.75 -18.19 -4.48
C TYR A 148 -16.05 -18.36 -5.27
N LYS A 149 -16.05 -19.25 -6.27
CA LYS A 149 -17.23 -19.56 -7.08
C LYS A 149 -17.87 -20.88 -6.62
N LEU A 150 -19.19 -20.89 -6.50
CA LEU A 150 -19.97 -22.09 -6.14
C LEU A 150 -20.31 -22.88 -7.40
N GLU A 151 -20.11 -24.21 -7.36
CA GLU A 151 -20.26 -25.09 -8.53
C GLU A 151 -21.71 -25.22 -9.04
N ASP A 152 -22.70 -24.95 -8.18
CA ASP A 152 -24.13 -25.12 -8.48
C ASP A 152 -24.95 -23.81 -8.46
N LYS A 153 -24.30 -22.67 -8.67
CA LYS A 153 -24.97 -21.36 -8.71
C LYS A 153 -24.85 -20.70 -10.06
N GLU A 154 -25.86 -19.92 -10.41
CA GLU A 154 -25.83 -19.09 -11.61
C GLU A 154 -24.65 -18.11 -11.55
N ASN A 155 -24.06 -17.84 -12.72
CA ASN A 155 -23.01 -16.85 -12.83
C ASN A 155 -23.58 -15.46 -12.56
N LEU A 156 -22.85 -14.66 -11.79
CA LEU A 156 -23.17 -13.26 -11.60
C LEU A 156 -22.98 -12.50 -12.92
N ALA A 157 -23.82 -11.48 -13.16
CA ALA A 157 -23.67 -10.61 -14.33
C ALA A 157 -22.30 -9.89 -14.36
N LEU A 158 -21.72 -9.62 -13.19
CA LEU A 158 -20.35 -9.17 -13.01
C LEU A 158 -19.57 -10.22 -12.23
N ASP A 159 -18.50 -10.74 -12.84
CA ASP A 159 -17.64 -11.78 -12.24
C ASP A 159 -16.79 -11.24 -11.09
N TRP A 160 -16.47 -9.94 -11.12
CA TRP A 160 -15.71 -9.26 -10.07
C TRP A 160 -16.03 -7.77 -10.05
N LEU A 161 -16.00 -7.18 -8.86
CA LEU A 161 -16.36 -5.78 -8.60
C LEU A 161 -15.29 -5.10 -7.75
N VAL A 162 -14.79 -3.97 -8.23
CA VAL A 162 -13.78 -3.15 -7.56
C VAL A 162 -14.18 -1.68 -7.52
N THR A 163 -13.53 -0.94 -6.65
CA THR A 163 -13.42 0.52 -6.70
C THR A 163 -11.95 0.88 -6.83
N MET A 164 -11.65 2.04 -7.41
CA MET A 164 -10.31 2.61 -7.44
C MET A 164 -10.37 4.12 -7.28
N ASP A 165 -9.40 4.69 -6.58
CA ASP A 165 -9.27 6.14 -6.40
C ASP A 165 -7.87 6.56 -5.96
N GLY A 166 -7.58 7.86 -6.00
CA GLY A 166 -6.34 8.49 -5.55
C GLY A 166 -6.48 9.25 -4.24
N ASN A 167 -5.37 9.34 -3.49
CA ASN A 167 -5.34 10.12 -2.25
C ASN A 167 -3.98 10.77 -2.03
N ASN A 168 -4.00 12.09 -1.81
CA ASN A 168 -2.83 12.92 -1.61
C ASN A 168 -2.37 13.06 -0.16
N SER A 169 -2.92 12.32 0.81
CA SER A 169 -2.53 12.49 2.22
C SER A 169 -1.15 11.90 2.51
N LEU A 170 -0.79 10.79 1.87
CA LEU A 170 0.45 10.03 2.08
C LEU A 170 1.65 10.56 1.27
N LYS A 171 1.79 11.87 1.12
CA LYS A 171 2.96 12.51 0.49
C LYS A 171 4.27 12.22 1.23
N ARG A 172 5.39 12.22 0.52
CA ARG A 172 6.74 12.21 1.08
C ARG A 172 7.55 13.39 0.55
N TRP A 173 8.25 14.11 1.42
CA TRP A 173 9.09 15.23 0.98
C TRP A 173 10.19 14.78 0.02
N THR A 174 10.45 15.62 -0.97
CA THR A 174 11.66 15.52 -1.80
C THR A 174 12.87 15.77 -0.91
N SER A 175 13.93 14.98 -1.08
CA SER A 175 15.16 15.13 -0.29
C SER A 175 15.85 16.49 -0.44
N SER A 176 15.54 17.26 -1.48
CA SER A 176 16.05 18.62 -1.69
C SER A 176 15.44 19.67 -0.74
N THR A 177 14.42 19.31 0.04
CA THR A 177 13.75 20.22 1.00
C THR A 177 14.25 20.07 2.44
N ALA A 178 15.12 19.09 2.70
CA ALA A 178 15.80 18.92 3.98
C ALA A 178 17.27 19.33 3.82
N ASP A 179 17.82 20.04 4.80
CA ASP A 179 19.25 20.46 4.87
C ASP A 179 20.23 19.27 5.06
N GLY A 180 19.91 18.09 4.52
CA GLY A 180 20.65 16.85 4.68
C GLY A 180 20.73 16.05 3.40
N THR A 181 21.82 15.28 3.25
CA THR A 181 21.96 14.31 2.18
C THR A 181 20.90 13.21 2.32
N ALA A 182 20.17 12.95 1.24
CA ALA A 182 19.22 11.84 1.19
C ALA A 182 19.93 10.52 1.54
N ARG A 183 19.46 9.81 2.57
CA ARG A 183 19.93 8.44 2.83
C ARG A 183 19.49 7.58 1.65
N LYS A 184 20.44 7.10 0.85
CA LYS A 184 20.15 6.12 -0.20
C LYS A 184 19.69 4.83 0.47
N ASP A 185 18.48 4.42 0.16
CA ASP A 185 17.88 3.16 0.60
C ASP A 185 17.51 2.38 -0.67
N SER A 186 18.22 1.28 -0.92
CA SER A 186 18.02 0.44 -2.12
C SER A 186 16.94 -0.62 -1.93
N ARG A 187 16.42 -0.76 -0.71
CA ARG A 187 15.38 -1.75 -0.40
C ARG A 187 14.07 -1.36 -1.10
N ARG A 188 13.34 -2.36 -1.54
CA ARG A 188 12.02 -2.21 -2.17
C ARG A 188 10.94 -2.77 -1.26
N PHE A 189 9.71 -2.35 -1.53
CA PHE A 189 8.51 -2.96 -0.98
C PHE A 189 8.50 -4.47 -1.28
N ARG A 190 7.82 -5.26 -0.43
CA ARG A 190 7.92 -6.73 -0.46
C ARG A 190 6.59 -7.41 -0.79
N SER A 191 5.49 -6.71 -0.61
CA SER A 191 4.16 -7.23 -0.90
C SER A 191 3.84 -7.14 -2.39
N ASP A 192 2.82 -7.91 -2.78
CA ASP A 192 2.19 -7.85 -4.09
C ASP A 192 1.00 -6.85 -4.10
N TYR A 193 0.93 -5.91 -3.15
CA TYR A 193 0.00 -4.78 -3.25
C TYR A 193 0.46 -3.79 -4.34
N TRP A 194 1.76 -3.56 -4.47
CA TRP A 194 2.29 -2.44 -5.23
C TRP A 194 2.52 -2.76 -6.71
N LEU A 195 2.15 -1.82 -7.57
CA LEU A 195 2.63 -1.74 -8.95
C LEU A 195 3.87 -0.84 -9.00
N ASP A 196 4.96 -1.35 -9.57
CA ASP A 196 6.17 -0.57 -9.80
C ASP A 196 5.91 0.64 -10.72
N CYS A 197 6.67 1.73 -10.51
CA CYS A 197 6.62 2.91 -11.37
C CYS A 197 6.84 2.57 -12.84
N SER A 198 7.74 1.63 -13.15
CA SER A 198 7.98 1.18 -14.53
C SER A 198 6.73 0.54 -15.16
N THR A 199 5.93 -0.18 -14.37
CA THR A 199 4.68 -0.79 -14.83
C THR A 199 3.62 0.26 -15.12
N VAL A 200 3.54 1.28 -14.24
CA VAL A 200 2.61 2.42 -14.37
C VAL A 200 3.00 3.32 -15.54
N ASP A 201 4.29 3.62 -15.69
CA ASP A 201 4.80 4.56 -16.69
C ASP A 201 4.68 4.05 -18.13
N ARG A 202 4.34 2.78 -18.34
CA ARG A 202 3.90 2.27 -19.66
C ARG A 202 2.69 3.05 -20.21
N PHE A 203 1.85 3.58 -19.32
CA PHE A 203 0.63 4.30 -19.67
C PHE A 203 0.77 5.83 -19.60
N LYS A 204 1.98 6.36 -19.36
CA LYS A 204 2.19 7.80 -19.16
C LYS A 204 1.83 8.65 -20.38
N ASP A 205 1.98 8.09 -21.59
CA ASP A 205 1.80 8.79 -22.87
C ASP A 205 0.47 8.42 -23.57
N GLU A 206 -0.39 7.64 -22.90
CA GLU A 206 -1.69 7.16 -23.43
C GLU A 206 -2.72 8.29 -23.59
N VAL A 207 -2.53 9.38 -22.85
CA VAL A 207 -3.34 10.60 -22.98
C VAL A 207 -2.44 11.67 -23.58
N ARG A 208 -2.37 11.72 -24.92
CA ARG A 208 -1.70 12.81 -25.63
C ARG A 208 -2.54 14.08 -25.47
N GLY A 209 -2.05 15.05 -24.70
CA GLY A 209 -2.51 16.43 -24.82
C GLY A 209 -2.27 16.91 -26.25
N GLN A 210 -3.23 17.63 -26.84
CA GLN A 210 -3.00 18.29 -28.11
C GLN A 210 -1.71 19.12 -28.05
N THR A 211 -0.94 19.06 -29.13
CA THR A 211 0.30 19.81 -29.36
C THR A 211 0.03 21.31 -29.39
N HIS A 212 0.01 21.96 -28.22
CA HIS A 212 0.34 23.37 -28.07
C HIS A 212 1.47 23.47 -27.03
N PRO A 213 2.57 24.20 -27.31
CA PRO A 213 3.74 24.28 -26.44
C PRO A 213 3.51 25.22 -25.25
N THR A 214 2.47 24.94 -24.45
CA THR A 214 2.24 25.57 -23.15
C THR A 214 1.70 24.53 -22.17
N ALA A 215 2.64 24.06 -21.33
CA ALA A 215 2.46 23.47 -20.00
C ALA A 215 1.67 22.14 -19.90
N ASP A 216 2.38 21.08 -19.47
CA ASP A 216 1.83 19.83 -18.93
C ASP A 216 0.77 20.09 -17.84
N ILE A 217 -0.50 20.09 -18.23
CA ILE A 217 -1.68 20.21 -17.38
C ILE A 217 -2.04 18.80 -16.86
N ASP A 218 -2.65 18.68 -15.68
CA ASP A 218 -3.33 17.43 -15.27
C ASP A 218 -4.25 17.03 -16.44
N ASN A 219 -3.90 15.96 -17.17
CA ASN A 219 -4.49 15.61 -18.48
C ASN A 219 -5.93 15.07 -18.38
N TRP A 220 -6.81 15.92 -17.87
CA TRP A 220 -8.26 15.78 -17.87
C TRP A 220 -8.91 16.99 -18.56
N GLN A 221 -8.20 17.62 -19.50
CA GLN A 221 -8.81 18.60 -20.40
C GLN A 221 -9.26 17.93 -21.68
N ASP A 222 -10.44 18.35 -22.13
CA ASP A 222 -11.20 17.75 -23.21
C ASP A 222 -10.40 17.55 -24.49
N VAL A 223 -10.68 16.42 -25.14
CA VAL A 223 -10.56 16.32 -26.60
C VAL A 223 -11.58 17.30 -27.17
N GLU A 224 -11.15 18.45 -27.68
CA GLU A 224 -12.00 19.29 -28.53
C GLU A 224 -12.51 18.42 -29.70
N GLN A 225 -13.80 18.13 -29.70
CA GLN A 225 -14.48 17.56 -30.85
C GLN A 225 -14.94 18.71 -31.74
N THR A 226 -14.55 18.61 -33.01
CA THR A 226 -15.28 19.24 -34.11
C THR A 226 -16.77 18.92 -33.96
N ASP A 227 -17.58 19.98 -33.98
CA ASP A 227 -19.02 20.00 -33.73
C ASP A 227 -19.77 18.79 -34.28
N THR A 228 -20.46 18.05 -33.39
CA THR A 228 -21.77 17.35 -33.60
C THR A 228 -22.19 16.38 -32.48
N ALA A 229 -21.52 16.32 -31.31
CA ALA A 229 -22.00 15.55 -30.16
C ALA A 229 -22.09 16.41 -28.87
N PRO A 230 -23.12 16.24 -28.02
CA PRO A 230 -23.28 17.05 -26.82
C PRO A 230 -22.12 16.81 -25.84
N SER A 231 -21.49 17.90 -25.40
CA SER A 231 -20.28 17.91 -24.56
C SER A 231 -20.49 17.23 -23.19
N PHE A 232 -19.46 16.52 -22.72
CA PHE A 232 -19.46 15.73 -21.49
C PHE A 232 -19.14 16.62 -20.26
N THR A 233 -20.08 17.50 -19.88
CA THR A 233 -19.90 18.55 -18.84
C THR A 233 -19.79 18.07 -17.38
N CYS A 234 -19.58 16.77 -17.11
CA CYS A 234 -19.43 16.26 -15.74
C CYS A 234 -18.09 16.65 -15.11
N VAL A 235 -17.01 16.63 -15.90
CA VAL A 235 -15.65 16.93 -15.42
C VAL A 235 -15.51 18.42 -15.06
N ASP A 236 -16.20 19.30 -15.78
CA ASP A 236 -16.21 20.75 -15.52
C ASP A 236 -16.74 21.13 -14.14
N ARG A 237 -17.63 20.30 -13.58
CA ARG A 237 -18.20 20.48 -12.24
C ARG A 237 -17.40 19.77 -11.16
N TRP A 238 -16.49 18.87 -11.54
CA TRP A 238 -15.63 18.12 -10.64
C TRP A 238 -14.37 18.94 -10.31
N ARG A 239 -14.33 19.52 -9.11
CA ARG A 239 -13.19 20.31 -8.64
C ARG A 239 -12.33 19.52 -7.66
N ASN A 240 -11.25 18.91 -8.16
CA ASN A 240 -10.08 18.61 -7.34
C ASN A 240 -9.27 19.92 -7.12
N ALA A 241 -8.62 20.09 -5.96
CA ALA A 241 -7.94 21.33 -5.50
C ALA A 241 -7.17 22.07 -6.62
N GLY A 242 -7.30 23.38 -6.87
CA GLY A 242 -6.97 24.09 -8.14
C GLY A 242 -5.57 23.97 -8.83
N PRO A 243 -5.42 24.34 -10.13
CA PRO A 243 -4.35 23.83 -11.04
C PRO A 243 -2.94 24.45 -10.91
N GLU A 244 -2.84 25.76 -10.74
CA GLU A 244 -1.54 26.49 -10.75
C GLU A 244 -0.77 26.35 -9.43
N GLN A 245 -1.49 26.38 -8.30
CA GLN A 245 -0.91 26.10 -6.99
C GLN A 245 -0.53 24.62 -6.82
N ARG A 246 -1.19 23.69 -7.55
CA ARG A 246 -0.95 22.23 -7.53
C ARG A 246 0.44 21.83 -8.04
N LYS A 247 0.90 22.38 -9.17
CA LYS A 247 2.20 21.98 -9.77
C LYS A 247 3.38 22.32 -8.85
N ARG A 248 3.37 23.51 -8.26
CA ARG A 248 4.36 23.91 -7.24
C ARG A 248 4.22 23.12 -5.94
N MET A 249 3.00 22.75 -5.56
CA MET A 249 2.78 21.91 -4.38
C MET A 249 3.29 20.47 -4.59
N PHE A 250 3.19 19.90 -5.79
CA PHE A 250 3.65 18.53 -6.02
C PHE A 250 5.16 18.43 -6.24
N SER A 251 5.82 19.47 -6.75
CA SER A 251 7.28 19.43 -6.98
C SER A 251 8.11 19.32 -5.70
N VAL A 252 7.54 19.69 -4.55
CA VAL A 252 8.20 19.55 -3.24
C VAL A 252 8.05 18.16 -2.63
N PHE A 253 7.23 17.27 -3.23
CA PHE A 253 7.07 15.89 -2.81
C PHE A 253 7.61 14.93 -3.87
N ASP A 254 8.27 13.85 -3.47
CA ASP A 254 8.65 12.79 -4.42
C ASP A 254 7.42 11.95 -4.75
N GLU A 255 6.80 11.32 -3.75
CA GLU A 255 5.45 10.76 -3.87
C GLU A 255 4.46 11.80 -3.33
N SER A 256 3.48 12.17 -4.16
CA SER A 256 2.41 13.11 -3.85
C SER A 256 1.18 12.44 -3.24
N GLY A 257 1.18 11.12 -3.10
CA GLY A 257 0.06 10.32 -2.62
C GLY A 257 0.17 8.85 -3.05
N ILE A 258 -0.96 8.15 -2.99
CA ILE A 258 -1.13 6.79 -3.51
C ILE A 258 -2.40 6.73 -4.34
N PHE A 259 -2.46 5.79 -5.28
CA PHE A 259 -3.67 5.40 -6.00
C PHE A 259 -3.92 3.92 -5.73
N ILE A 260 -5.13 3.54 -5.33
CA ILE A 260 -5.44 2.16 -4.91
C ILE A 260 -6.63 1.60 -5.65
N ALA A 261 -6.75 0.27 -5.62
CA ALA A 261 -7.99 -0.43 -5.92
C ALA A 261 -8.34 -1.38 -4.79
N ALA A 262 -9.63 -1.49 -4.49
CA ALA A 262 -10.18 -2.39 -3.48
C ALA A 262 -11.40 -3.13 -4.02
N CYS A 263 -11.65 -4.35 -3.53
CA CYS A 263 -12.88 -5.06 -3.89
C CYS A 263 -14.10 -4.44 -3.17
N ARG A 264 -15.31 -4.85 -3.56
CA ARG A 264 -16.57 -4.40 -2.90
C ARG A 264 -16.65 -4.66 -1.39
N HIS A 265 -15.88 -5.62 -0.87
CA HIS A 265 -15.77 -5.93 0.57
C HIS A 265 -14.62 -5.17 1.25
N ARG A 266 -14.02 -4.19 0.55
CA ARG A 266 -12.98 -3.27 1.00
C ARG A 266 -11.65 -3.92 1.35
N PHE A 267 -11.34 -5.10 0.79
CA PHE A 267 -9.97 -5.62 0.78
C PHE A 267 -9.13 -4.87 -0.24
N ILE A 268 -7.91 -4.47 0.13
CA ILE A 268 -6.99 -3.79 -0.79
C ILE A 268 -6.49 -4.79 -1.82
N LEU A 269 -6.65 -4.46 -3.10
CA LEU A 269 -6.19 -5.30 -4.20
C LEU A 269 -4.87 -4.78 -4.74
N LEU A 270 -4.78 -3.50 -5.10
CA LEU A 270 -3.60 -2.92 -5.73
C LEU A 270 -3.35 -1.52 -5.19
N ALA A 271 -2.10 -1.09 -5.24
CA ALA A 271 -1.65 0.25 -4.91
C ALA A 271 -0.53 0.68 -5.87
N CYS A 272 -0.42 1.96 -6.15
CA CYS A 272 0.76 2.54 -6.78
C CYS A 272 1.02 3.94 -6.24
N ASP A 273 2.27 4.38 -6.31
CA ASP A 273 2.62 5.74 -5.91
C ASP A 273 2.19 6.75 -6.97
N MET A 274 1.57 7.83 -6.51
CA MET A 274 1.47 9.03 -7.33
C MET A 274 2.79 9.79 -7.18
N VAL A 275 3.52 9.98 -8.28
CA VAL A 275 4.86 10.56 -8.27
C VAL A 275 4.81 11.96 -8.88
N LYS A 276 5.12 12.99 -8.09
CA LYS A 276 5.19 14.40 -8.51
C LYS A 276 3.97 14.90 -9.30
N SER A 277 2.79 14.32 -9.09
CA SER A 277 1.57 14.64 -9.83
C SER A 277 0.30 14.55 -8.99
N GLY A 278 -0.84 15.01 -9.52
CA GLY A 278 -2.15 14.56 -9.05
C GLY A 278 -2.48 13.15 -9.59
N GLU A 279 -3.76 12.87 -9.72
CA GLU A 279 -4.30 11.65 -10.34
C GLU A 279 -4.24 11.72 -11.87
N LEU A 280 -3.08 11.41 -12.44
CA LEU A 280 -2.91 11.24 -13.88
C LEU A 280 -3.55 9.93 -14.35
N ALA A 281 -4.06 9.90 -15.58
CA ALA A 281 -4.70 8.72 -16.18
C ALA A 281 -3.84 7.44 -16.17
N LYS A 282 -2.51 7.57 -16.11
CA LYS A 282 -1.60 6.41 -16.06
C LYS A 282 -1.84 5.50 -14.84
N TYR A 283 -2.25 6.05 -13.70
CA TYR A 283 -2.48 5.28 -12.47
C TYR A 283 -3.69 4.34 -12.60
N PRO A 284 -4.91 4.84 -12.90
CA PRO A 284 -6.06 3.96 -13.12
C PRO A 284 -5.87 3.04 -14.33
N LEU A 285 -5.20 3.46 -15.41
CA LEU A 285 -4.90 2.57 -16.55
C LEU A 285 -4.01 1.38 -16.13
N ALA A 286 -2.97 1.62 -15.34
CA ALA A 286 -2.09 0.55 -14.85
C ALA A 286 -2.82 -0.43 -13.91
N ILE A 287 -3.70 0.08 -13.05
CA ILE A 287 -4.56 -0.74 -12.20
C ILE A 287 -5.51 -1.59 -13.05
N VAL A 288 -6.23 -0.99 -13.99
CA VAL A 288 -7.14 -1.72 -14.89
C VAL A 288 -6.37 -2.76 -15.71
N ASP A 289 -5.15 -2.45 -16.17
CA ASP A 289 -4.32 -3.42 -16.89
C ASP A 289 -4.10 -4.68 -16.04
N ARG A 290 -3.71 -4.49 -14.78
CA ARG A 290 -3.45 -5.59 -13.87
C ARG A 290 -4.72 -6.37 -13.52
N LEU A 291 -5.83 -5.69 -13.24
CA LEU A 291 -7.10 -6.33 -12.90
C LEU A 291 -7.64 -7.20 -14.04
N LEU A 292 -7.64 -6.67 -15.27
CA LEU A 292 -8.06 -7.43 -16.46
C LEU A 292 -7.17 -8.66 -16.71
N THR A 293 -5.87 -8.54 -16.44
CA THR A 293 -4.91 -9.65 -16.58
C THR A 293 -5.19 -10.77 -15.58
N VAL A 294 -5.57 -10.42 -14.34
CA VAL A 294 -5.74 -11.39 -13.25
C VAL A 294 -7.13 -12.01 -13.23
N TYR A 295 -8.17 -11.18 -13.39
CA TYR A 295 -9.56 -11.63 -13.20
C TYR A 295 -10.32 -11.86 -14.52
N GLY A 296 -9.85 -11.29 -15.63
CA GLY A 296 -10.43 -11.53 -16.94
C GLY A 296 -11.77 -10.82 -17.16
N LYS A 297 -12.76 -11.60 -17.61
CA LYS A 297 -14.03 -11.08 -18.17
C LYS A 297 -15.01 -10.54 -17.11
N ASN A 298 -15.99 -9.78 -17.58
CA ASN A 298 -17.15 -9.27 -16.83
C ASN A 298 -16.79 -8.53 -15.54
N GLY A 299 -15.71 -7.75 -15.55
CA GLY A 299 -15.32 -6.92 -14.42
C GLY A 299 -16.10 -5.62 -14.36
N GLY A 300 -16.47 -5.18 -13.16
CA GLY A 300 -16.99 -3.84 -12.91
C GLY A 300 -16.06 -3.01 -12.02
N CYS A 301 -15.91 -1.72 -12.33
CA CYS A 301 -15.05 -0.81 -11.57
C CYS A 301 -15.75 0.53 -11.31
N ALA A 302 -15.92 0.88 -10.03
CA ALA A 302 -16.34 2.20 -9.59
C ALA A 302 -15.15 3.15 -9.50
N TYR A 303 -15.32 4.36 -10.02
CA TYR A 303 -14.40 5.47 -9.87
C TYR A 303 -15.20 6.78 -9.92
N ASP A 304 -14.85 7.77 -9.12
CA ASP A 304 -15.56 9.07 -9.03
C ASP A 304 -15.80 9.72 -10.38
N ILE A 305 -14.80 9.61 -11.26
CA ILE A 305 -14.84 10.11 -12.63
C ILE A 305 -14.99 8.97 -13.65
N GLY A 306 -15.57 7.83 -13.24
CA GLY A 306 -15.69 6.62 -14.06
C GLY A 306 -16.35 6.85 -15.41
N CYS A 307 -17.32 7.78 -15.50
CA CYS A 307 -17.94 8.16 -16.76
C CYS A 307 -16.97 8.83 -17.74
N ALA A 308 -16.07 9.68 -17.24
CA ALA A 308 -15.05 10.35 -18.05
C ALA A 308 -13.89 9.41 -18.34
N PHE A 309 -13.43 8.66 -17.34
CA PHE A 309 -12.36 7.69 -17.49
C PHE A 309 -12.72 6.58 -18.47
N ALA A 310 -13.98 6.21 -18.63
CA ALA A 310 -14.39 5.23 -19.65
C ALA A 310 -14.01 5.67 -21.08
N LYS A 311 -14.07 6.98 -21.39
CA LYS A 311 -13.60 7.53 -22.68
C LYS A 311 -12.08 7.40 -22.78
N THR A 312 -11.36 7.76 -21.72
CA THR A 312 -9.90 7.61 -21.65
C THR A 312 -9.47 6.16 -21.85
N LEU A 313 -10.12 5.22 -21.16
CA LEU A 313 -9.88 3.79 -21.27
C LEU A 313 -10.16 3.29 -22.69
N GLY A 314 -11.30 3.68 -23.28
CA GLY A 314 -11.66 3.29 -24.64
C GLY A 314 -10.69 3.78 -25.71
N ASN A 315 -10.07 4.94 -25.50
CA ASN A 315 -9.09 5.53 -26.41
C ASN A 315 -7.64 5.07 -26.14
N SER A 316 -7.40 4.40 -25.02
CA SER A 316 -6.08 3.86 -24.68
C SER A 316 -5.79 2.55 -25.41
N THR A 317 -4.55 2.08 -25.34
CA THR A 317 -4.16 0.74 -25.80
C THR A 317 -4.91 -0.40 -25.10
N LEU A 318 -5.50 -0.15 -23.92
CA LEU A 318 -6.33 -1.13 -23.19
C LEU A 318 -7.76 -1.20 -23.71
N GLY A 319 -8.24 -0.23 -24.49
CA GLY A 319 -9.63 -0.14 -24.95
C GLY A 319 -10.15 -1.42 -25.60
N PRO A 320 -9.45 -2.00 -26.60
CA PRO A 320 -9.86 -3.25 -27.24
C PRO A 320 -9.98 -4.42 -26.24
N ARG A 321 -9.04 -4.54 -25.31
CA ARG A 321 -9.04 -5.62 -24.31
C ARG A 321 -10.14 -5.43 -23.27
N ALA A 322 -10.33 -4.21 -22.78
CA ALA A 322 -11.40 -3.87 -21.86
C ALA A 322 -12.78 -4.18 -22.46
N SER A 323 -12.97 -3.83 -23.74
CA SER A 323 -14.19 -4.14 -24.49
C SER A 323 -14.38 -5.66 -24.68
N ALA A 324 -13.34 -6.37 -25.15
CA ALA A 324 -13.40 -7.83 -25.35
C ALA A 324 -13.67 -8.62 -24.06
N LEU A 325 -13.23 -8.09 -22.92
CA LEU A 325 -13.48 -8.66 -21.59
C LEU A 325 -14.79 -8.15 -20.96
N ASN A 326 -15.61 -7.38 -21.68
CA ASN A 326 -16.86 -6.82 -21.15
C ASN A 326 -16.66 -6.06 -19.82
N PHE A 327 -15.61 -5.22 -19.76
CA PHE A 327 -15.28 -4.44 -18.58
C PHE A 327 -16.17 -3.19 -18.48
N ARG A 328 -16.78 -2.99 -17.31
CA ARG A 328 -17.77 -1.95 -17.06
C ARG A 328 -17.29 -0.94 -16.03
N MET A 329 -16.98 0.28 -16.47
CA MET A 329 -16.81 1.41 -15.57
C MET A 329 -18.16 1.89 -15.01
N MET A 330 -18.17 2.41 -13.79
CA MET A 330 -19.31 3.05 -13.12
C MET A 330 -18.82 4.20 -12.23
N VAL A 331 -19.74 5.03 -11.75
CA VAL A 331 -19.46 6.08 -10.75
C VAL A 331 -19.86 5.57 -9.36
N GLY A 332 -19.12 5.93 -8.31
CA GLY A 332 -19.53 5.63 -6.93
C GLY A 332 -20.95 6.16 -6.65
N ALA A 333 -21.74 5.44 -5.86
CA ALA A 333 -23.14 5.76 -5.60
C ALA A 333 -23.29 7.11 -4.91
N PHE A 334 -22.38 7.47 -4.00
CA PHE A 334 -22.41 8.77 -3.35
C PHE A 334 -22.06 9.88 -4.34
N HIS A 335 -20.99 9.68 -5.11
CA HIS A 335 -20.54 10.65 -6.10
C HIS A 335 -21.48 10.77 -7.30
N GLY A 336 -22.24 9.74 -7.64
CA GLY A 336 -23.13 9.71 -8.79
C GLY A 336 -24.15 10.86 -8.78
N HIS A 337 -24.62 11.29 -7.61
CA HIS A 337 -25.54 12.43 -7.48
C HIS A 337 -24.92 13.78 -7.87
N ALA A 338 -23.58 13.90 -7.84
CA ALA A 338 -22.87 15.10 -8.29
C ALA A 338 -22.76 15.18 -9.83
N HIS A 339 -23.04 14.08 -10.54
CA HIS A 339 -23.00 14.03 -12.00
C HIS A 339 -24.32 14.50 -12.62
N ASN A 340 -24.29 14.86 -13.91
CA ASN A 340 -25.50 15.28 -14.63
C ASN A 340 -26.52 14.12 -14.76
N ARG A 341 -27.79 14.45 -15.04
CA ARG A 341 -28.89 13.47 -15.04
C ARG A 341 -28.66 12.30 -15.99
N ARG A 342 -28.08 12.55 -17.17
CA ARG A 342 -27.75 11.50 -18.14
C ARG A 342 -26.68 10.56 -17.58
N CYS A 343 -25.63 11.13 -17.00
CA CYS A 343 -24.58 10.38 -16.36
C CYS A 343 -25.11 9.52 -15.20
N GLN A 344 -26.03 10.05 -14.40
CA GLN A 344 -26.69 9.27 -13.34
C GLN A 344 -27.41 8.04 -13.89
N ILE A 345 -28.16 8.17 -14.98
CA ILE A 345 -28.88 7.03 -15.58
C ILE A 345 -27.91 6.02 -16.17
N ASP A 346 -26.86 6.50 -16.85
CA ASP A 346 -25.94 5.64 -17.58
C ASP A 346 -24.83 5.04 -16.70
N TRP A 347 -24.45 5.65 -15.57
CA TRP A 347 -23.23 5.26 -14.82
C TRP A 347 -23.44 5.01 -13.32
N HIS A 348 -24.61 5.34 -12.76
CA HIS A 348 -24.86 5.09 -11.35
C HIS A 348 -25.07 3.58 -11.11
N PRO A 349 -24.49 2.98 -10.04
CA PRO A 349 -24.52 1.53 -9.85
C PRO A 349 -25.94 0.95 -9.79
N MET A 350 -26.89 1.69 -9.21
CA MET A 350 -28.33 1.34 -9.15
C MET A 350 -28.95 0.96 -10.51
N TYR A 351 -28.46 1.54 -11.62
CA TYR A 351 -29.00 1.28 -12.96
C TYR A 351 -28.14 0.31 -13.78
N ILE A 352 -27.10 -0.27 -13.19
CA ILE A 352 -26.21 -1.22 -13.84
C ILE A 352 -26.48 -2.60 -13.25
N GLU A 353 -26.90 -3.53 -14.11
CA GLU A 353 -27.16 -4.91 -13.71
C GLU A 353 -25.90 -5.57 -13.11
N GLY A 354 -26.08 -6.37 -12.07
CA GLY A 354 -25.00 -7.09 -11.39
C GLY A 354 -24.29 -6.34 -10.27
N THR A 355 -24.53 -5.04 -10.10
CA THR A 355 -23.90 -4.25 -9.01
C THR A 355 -24.53 -4.51 -7.64
N GLY A 356 -25.84 -4.80 -7.59
CA GLY A 356 -26.59 -4.92 -6.35
C GLY A 356 -26.52 -3.63 -5.51
N HIS A 357 -26.35 -3.77 -4.19
CA HIS A 357 -26.17 -2.63 -3.26
C HIS A 357 -24.71 -2.14 -3.16
N THR A 358 -23.92 -2.28 -4.23
CA THR A 358 -22.53 -1.80 -4.21
C THR A 358 -22.49 -0.28 -4.19
N GLU A 359 -21.85 0.27 -3.16
CA GLU A 359 -21.63 1.71 -3.02
C GLU A 359 -20.52 2.23 -3.96
N GLY A 360 -19.46 1.47 -4.20
CA GLY A 360 -18.31 1.93 -4.99
C GLY A 360 -17.35 2.88 -4.24
N GLU A 361 -17.58 3.12 -2.95
CA GLU A 361 -16.88 4.08 -2.08
C GLU A 361 -15.85 3.40 -1.13
N GLY A 362 -15.30 2.26 -1.55
CA GLY A 362 -14.40 1.46 -0.70
C GLY A 362 -13.05 2.15 -0.44
N CYS A 363 -12.57 2.96 -1.37
CA CYS A 363 -11.29 3.65 -1.30
C CYS A 363 -11.30 4.70 -0.18
N GLU A 364 -12.38 5.46 -0.06
CA GLU A 364 -12.60 6.55 0.89
C GLU A 364 -12.56 6.01 2.33
N HIS A 365 -13.13 4.81 2.55
CA HIS A 365 -13.03 4.10 3.81
C HIS A 365 -11.59 3.73 4.16
N ILE A 366 -10.83 3.20 3.20
CA ILE A 366 -9.41 2.85 3.41
C ILE A 366 -8.59 4.12 3.66
N PHE A 367 -8.84 5.17 2.89
CA PHE A 367 -8.19 6.47 3.01
C PHE A 367 -8.44 7.11 4.38
N SER A 368 -9.67 7.06 4.88
CA SER A 368 -10.01 7.62 6.19
C SER A 368 -9.11 7.08 7.32
N SER A 369 -8.73 5.80 7.24
CA SER A 369 -7.84 5.16 8.21
C SER A 369 -6.36 5.36 7.87
N SER A 370 -5.98 5.12 6.62
CA SER A 370 -4.58 5.19 6.18
C SER A 370 -4.00 6.61 6.27
N ASN A 371 -4.84 7.65 6.21
CA ASN A 371 -4.43 9.06 6.38
C ASN A 371 -3.71 9.33 7.71
N GLU A 372 -3.94 8.51 8.75
CA GLU A 372 -3.25 8.66 10.03
C GLU A 372 -1.73 8.40 9.93
N LEU A 373 -1.28 7.62 8.94
CA LEU A 373 0.14 7.37 8.66
C LEU A 373 0.86 8.61 8.14
N ALA A 374 0.12 9.61 7.62
CA ALA A 374 0.70 10.73 6.90
C ALA A 374 1.75 11.50 7.73
N ARG A 375 1.61 11.54 9.06
CA ARG A 375 2.55 12.22 9.96
C ARG A 375 3.85 11.45 10.15
N SER A 376 3.81 10.12 10.18
CA SER A 376 4.99 9.27 10.40
C SER A 376 5.75 8.98 9.10
N THR A 377 5.07 8.98 7.95
CA THR A 377 5.67 8.64 6.65
C THR A 377 6.20 9.83 5.86
N ARG A 378 5.81 11.07 6.21
CA ARG A 378 6.14 12.30 5.46
C ARG A 378 7.64 12.50 5.20
N HIS A 379 8.48 12.12 6.15
CA HIS A 379 9.93 12.28 6.12
C HIS A 379 10.67 10.92 6.11
N ALA A 380 9.94 9.82 5.93
CA ALA A 380 10.52 8.48 5.86
C ALA A 380 11.35 8.30 4.57
N THR A 381 12.18 7.26 4.47
CA THR A 381 12.69 6.83 3.16
C THR A 381 11.56 6.21 2.34
N THR A 382 11.72 6.06 1.03
CA THR A 382 10.74 5.35 0.17
C THR A 382 10.40 3.97 0.75
N PHE A 383 11.42 3.20 1.13
CA PHE A 383 11.24 1.88 1.73
C PHE A 383 10.40 1.93 3.02
N HIS A 384 10.75 2.79 4.00
CA HIS A 384 10.02 2.82 5.26
C HIS A 384 8.59 3.37 5.10
N ARG A 385 8.37 4.25 4.10
CA ARG A 385 7.02 4.68 3.74
C ARG A 385 6.20 3.51 3.22
N HIS A 386 6.72 2.73 2.27
CA HIS A 386 6.02 1.52 1.79
C HIS A 386 5.82 0.52 2.91
N GLN A 387 6.85 0.20 3.69
CA GLN A 387 6.77 -0.74 4.80
C GLN A 387 5.64 -0.36 5.79
N SER A 388 5.49 0.93 6.10
CA SER A 388 4.43 1.42 7.00
C SER A 388 3.03 1.28 6.38
N ILE A 389 2.89 1.58 5.09
CA ILE A 389 1.62 1.46 4.35
C ILE A 389 1.25 -0.02 4.18
N GLU A 390 2.20 -0.88 3.83
CA GLU A 390 2.00 -2.33 3.69
C GLU A 390 1.54 -2.96 5.01
N GLN A 391 2.18 -2.61 6.12
CA GLN A 391 1.74 -3.09 7.44
C GLN A 391 0.30 -2.67 7.75
N HIS A 392 -0.05 -1.41 7.45
CA HIS A 392 -1.41 -0.93 7.65
C HIS A 392 -2.43 -1.65 6.75
N PHE A 393 -2.11 -1.86 5.48
CA PHE A 393 -2.98 -2.59 4.54
C PHE A 393 -3.15 -4.05 4.92
N ALA A 394 -2.09 -4.73 5.35
CA ALA A 394 -2.18 -6.10 5.83
C ALA A 394 -3.12 -6.20 7.05
N PHE A 395 -3.00 -5.30 8.03
CA PHE A 395 -3.91 -5.26 9.17
C PHE A 395 -5.34 -4.91 8.80
N TRP A 396 -5.52 -3.97 7.87
CA TRP A 396 -6.83 -3.64 7.36
C TRP A 396 -7.52 -4.86 6.73
N ASP A 397 -6.81 -5.61 5.88
CA ASP A 397 -7.32 -6.83 5.25
C ASP A 397 -7.65 -7.91 6.30
N GLU A 398 -6.82 -8.08 7.34
CA GLU A 398 -7.12 -8.96 8.48
C GLU A 398 -8.42 -8.54 9.20
N ASP A 399 -8.59 -7.25 9.47
CA ASP A 399 -9.79 -6.72 10.13
C ASP A 399 -11.03 -6.89 9.25
N LYS A 400 -10.90 -6.69 7.93
CA LYS A 400 -12.00 -6.93 6.98
C LYS A 400 -12.35 -8.40 6.89
N TYR A 401 -11.37 -9.30 6.91
CA TYR A 401 -11.61 -10.73 6.97
C TYR A 401 -12.37 -11.12 8.24
N ALA A 402 -11.93 -10.64 9.40
CA ALA A 402 -12.60 -10.91 10.67
C ALA A 402 -14.04 -10.35 10.73
N ALA A 403 -14.29 -9.20 10.10
CA ALA A 403 -15.60 -8.56 10.05
C ALA A 403 -16.51 -9.04 8.90
N LEU A 404 -16.02 -9.92 8.02
CA LEU A 404 -16.68 -10.25 6.75
C LEU A 404 -18.05 -10.89 6.95
N SER A 405 -18.19 -11.81 7.91
CA SER A 405 -19.47 -12.46 8.21
C SER A 405 -20.54 -11.45 8.67
N LYS A 406 -20.14 -10.48 9.49
CA LYS A 406 -21.03 -9.40 9.94
C LYS A 406 -21.43 -8.48 8.79
N PHE A 407 -20.49 -8.16 7.91
CA PHE A 407 -20.77 -7.39 6.69
C PHE A 407 -21.85 -8.09 5.85
N LEU A 408 -21.69 -9.39 5.59
CA LEU A 408 -22.64 -10.17 4.80
C LEU A 408 -24.04 -10.21 5.41
N LEU A 409 -24.17 -10.40 6.72
CA LEU A 409 -25.47 -10.46 7.40
C LEU A 409 -26.24 -9.13 7.30
N ILE A 410 -25.54 -8.01 7.43
CA ILE A 410 -26.15 -6.67 7.36
C ILE A 410 -26.56 -6.34 5.93
N SER A 411 -25.81 -6.78 4.92
CA SER A 411 -26.14 -6.55 3.51
C SER A 411 -27.30 -7.39 2.98
N THR A 412 -27.81 -8.35 3.77
CA THR A 412 -28.96 -9.21 3.41
C THR A 412 -30.28 -8.79 4.07
N GLN A 413 -30.26 -7.76 4.92
CA GLN A 413 -31.46 -7.12 5.49
C GLN A 413 -31.69 -5.80 4.78
#